data_AF-A0A951BLR1-F1
#
_entry.id   AF-A0A951BLR1-F1
#
_cell.length_a   1.000
_cell.length_b   1.000
_cell.length_c   1.000
_cell.angle_alpha   90.00
_cell.angle_beta   90.00
_cell.angle_gamma   90.00
#
_symmetry.space_group_name_H-M   'P 1'
#
loop_
_entity.id
_entity.type
_entity.pdbx_description
1 polymer ?
#
loop_
_entity_poly.entity_id
_entity_poly.type
_entity_poly.pdbx_seq_one_letter_code
_entity_poly.pdbx_strand_id
1 'polypeptide(L)'
;MRARPVWWRSDGLPGRALFSSDRTDGVSVAAEKLSGEIQEHGYWGGVRDRIPLAQTDRLDPSGELSLETDPSTGLVTIRPHGNLCLIRSGQDWTETDGDERRMYLEDVEPLLHAGMDFLRDDGLEIGCYANRYLRVTTDDGVETDKSFGMSWWRSLEDLETWSESHPTHVAIFRAALKYLSTMGLDARLRLYHEVTVTEAGQQDFRYLGCHDRTGMLRTRPS
;
A
#
# COMPACT_ATOMS: atom_id res chain seq x y z
N MET A 1 -15.42 -6.06 -21.26
CA MET A 1 -15.78 -4.66 -20.93
C MET A 1 -14.49 -3.99 -20.48
N ARG A 2 -13.94 -3.01 -21.22
CA ARG A 2 -12.69 -2.33 -20.79
C ARG A 2 -13.03 -1.45 -19.59
N ALA A 3 -12.39 -1.68 -18.44
CA ALA A 3 -12.54 -0.84 -17.26
C ALA A 3 -12.18 0.61 -17.63
N ARG A 4 -13.09 1.54 -17.33
CA ARG A 4 -12.88 2.98 -17.49
C ARG A 4 -12.05 3.50 -16.30
N PRO A 5 -11.33 4.64 -16.46
CA PRO A 5 -10.39 5.11 -15.44
C PRO A 5 -11.08 5.36 -14.11
N VAL A 6 -10.45 4.84 -13.04
CA VAL A 6 -10.71 5.20 -11.65
C VAL A 6 -9.93 6.46 -11.38
N TRP A 7 -10.60 7.54 -10.98
CA TRP A 7 -9.94 8.76 -10.56
C TRP A 7 -9.87 8.76 -9.03
N TRP A 8 -8.64 8.82 -8.52
CA TRP A 8 -8.33 9.10 -7.13
C TRP A 8 -7.31 10.22 -7.11
N ARG A 9 -7.57 11.26 -6.31
CA ARG A 9 -6.67 12.38 -6.10
C ARG A 9 -6.58 12.65 -4.62
N SER A 10 -5.36 12.90 -4.16
CA SER A 10 -5.12 13.42 -2.83
C SER A 10 -4.18 14.61 -2.88
N ASP A 11 -4.66 15.77 -2.45
CA ASP A 11 -3.90 17.01 -2.48
C ASP A 11 -3.18 17.25 -1.15
N GLY A 12 -1.88 17.59 -1.23
CA GLY A 12 -1.12 18.13 -0.09
C GLY A 12 -0.76 17.14 1.02
N LEU A 13 -0.64 15.85 0.72
CA LEU A 13 -0.47 14.84 1.77
C LEU A 13 0.97 14.71 2.31
N PRO A 14 1.16 14.73 3.63
CA PRO A 14 2.41 14.34 4.26
C PRO A 14 2.53 12.81 4.32
N GLY A 15 2.71 12.14 3.17
CA GLY A 15 3.08 10.72 3.13
C GLY A 15 4.45 10.48 3.78
N ARG A 16 4.65 9.31 4.39
CA ARG A 16 5.94 8.92 4.99
C ARG A 16 6.44 7.64 4.38
N ALA A 17 7.66 7.71 3.88
CA ALA A 17 8.28 6.62 3.14
C ALA A 17 9.49 6.05 3.89
N LEU A 18 9.73 4.75 3.71
CA LEU A 18 10.90 4.04 4.18
C LEU A 18 11.47 3.26 3.00
N PHE A 19 12.78 3.39 2.74
CA PHE A 19 13.47 2.75 1.63
C PHE A 19 14.66 1.92 2.14
N SER A 20 14.89 0.76 1.54
CA SER A 20 16.09 -0.05 1.81
C SER A 20 17.30 0.33 0.95
N SER A 21 17.17 1.35 0.08
CA SER A 21 18.23 1.81 -0.83
C SER A 21 18.10 3.31 -1.12
N ASP A 22 19.08 3.87 -1.82
CA ASP A 22 19.08 5.27 -2.28
C ASP A 22 18.22 5.52 -3.53
N ARG A 23 17.62 4.47 -4.10
CA ARG A 23 16.70 4.62 -5.23
C ARG A 23 15.32 5.05 -4.76
N THR A 24 14.88 6.19 -5.27
CA THR A 24 13.53 6.72 -5.06
C THR A 24 12.51 6.08 -5.99
N ASP A 25 11.30 5.91 -5.46
CA ASP A 25 10.10 5.50 -6.19
C ASP A 25 8.87 6.14 -5.50
N GLY A 26 7.71 6.10 -6.15
CA GLY A 26 6.47 6.66 -5.63
C GLY A 26 6.58 8.15 -5.33
N VAL A 27 6.05 8.57 -4.18
CA VAL A 27 6.01 9.98 -3.76
C VAL A 27 7.43 10.56 -3.56
N SER A 28 8.42 9.72 -3.25
CA SER A 28 9.79 10.18 -2.99
C SER A 28 10.50 10.74 -4.23
N VAL A 29 10.02 10.45 -5.44
CA VAL A 29 10.55 11.05 -6.69
C VAL A 29 10.35 12.56 -6.71
N ALA A 30 9.34 13.07 -6.01
CA ALA A 30 9.08 14.50 -5.87
C ALA A 30 9.76 15.13 -4.64
N ALA A 31 10.44 14.34 -3.80
CA ALA A 31 11.14 14.84 -2.62
C ALA A 31 12.49 15.48 -3.00
N GLU A 32 12.93 16.49 -2.25
CA GLU A 32 14.21 17.16 -2.50
C GLU A 32 15.42 16.23 -2.26
N LYS A 33 15.33 15.35 -1.26
CA LYS A 33 16.38 14.39 -0.89
C LYS A 33 15.82 13.27 -0.01
N LEU A 34 16.56 12.15 0.03
CA LEU A 34 16.41 11.15 1.08
C LEU A 34 17.10 11.62 2.38
N SER A 35 16.61 11.16 3.52
CA SER A 35 17.31 11.31 4.79
C SER A 35 18.55 10.41 4.83
N GLY A 36 19.36 10.56 5.88
CA GLY A 36 20.26 9.48 6.29
C GLY A 36 19.50 8.35 6.98
N GLU A 37 20.24 7.51 7.71
CA GLU A 37 19.65 6.52 8.62
C GLU A 37 18.71 7.20 9.63
N ILE A 38 17.59 6.54 9.92
CA ILE A 38 16.56 7.02 10.86
C ILE A 38 16.42 6.03 12.01
N GLN A 39 15.84 6.44 13.13
CA GLN A 39 15.68 5.56 14.29
C GLN A 39 14.35 4.80 14.27
N GLU A 40 13.34 5.36 13.62
CA GLU A 40 11.95 4.94 13.67
C GLU A 40 11.64 3.80 12.68
N HIS A 41 12.41 2.71 12.75
CA HIS A 41 12.20 1.49 11.97
C HIS A 41 12.65 0.22 12.72
N GLY A 42 12.26 -0.96 12.22
CA GLY A 42 12.68 -2.25 12.80
C GLY A 42 11.84 -2.73 13.98
N TYR A 43 10.73 -2.07 14.31
CA TYR A 43 9.77 -2.46 15.33
C TYR A 43 8.33 -2.18 14.89
N TRP A 44 7.36 -2.91 15.46
CA TRP A 44 5.93 -2.66 15.26
C TRP A 44 5.55 -1.30 15.87
N GLY A 45 4.87 -0.45 15.08
CA GLY A 45 4.60 0.95 15.43
C GLY A 45 5.55 1.97 14.78
N GLY A 46 6.68 1.54 14.22
CA GLY A 46 7.63 2.48 13.60
C GLY A 46 7.05 3.27 12.42
N VAL A 47 6.02 2.76 11.74
CA VAL A 47 5.31 3.52 10.69
C VAL A 47 4.57 4.74 11.24
N ARG A 48 3.91 4.58 12.39
CA ARG A 48 3.21 5.66 13.09
C ARG A 48 4.18 6.70 13.62
N ASP A 49 5.30 6.28 14.20
CA ASP A 49 6.31 7.20 14.74
C ASP A 49 6.96 8.06 13.64
N ARG A 50 6.96 7.61 12.38
CA ARG A 50 7.42 8.41 11.23
C ARG A 50 6.43 9.49 10.80
N ILE A 51 5.16 9.43 11.21
CA ILE A 51 4.11 10.41 10.87
C ILE A 51 4.11 11.53 11.92
N PRO A 52 4.50 12.79 11.61
CA PRO A 52 4.65 13.82 12.64
C PRO A 52 3.36 14.16 13.37
N LEU A 53 2.21 14.07 12.67
CA LEU A 53 0.91 14.29 13.31
C LEU A 53 0.64 13.29 14.44
N ALA A 54 1.22 12.07 14.37
CA ALA A 54 1.07 11.04 15.41
C ALA A 54 1.72 11.43 16.76
N GLN A 55 2.53 12.48 16.82
CA GLN A 55 3.08 13.00 18.09
C GLN A 55 2.01 13.60 18.99
N THR A 56 0.91 14.09 18.41
CA THR A 56 -0.15 14.81 19.13
C THR A 56 -1.55 14.31 18.83
N ASP A 57 -1.70 13.47 17.81
CA ASP A 57 -2.98 12.92 17.36
C ASP A 57 -2.89 11.39 17.29
N ARG A 58 -3.96 10.69 17.68
CA ARG A 58 -4.01 9.22 17.60
C ARG A 58 -4.27 8.71 16.18
N LEU A 59 -4.68 9.60 15.26
CA LEU A 59 -5.07 9.28 13.89
C LEU A 59 -6.24 8.28 13.84
N ASP A 60 -7.12 8.34 14.84
CA ASP A 60 -8.30 7.48 14.93
C ASP A 60 -9.26 7.82 13.75
N PRO A 61 -9.90 6.83 13.11
CA PRO A 61 -10.83 7.09 12.02
C PRO A 61 -12.04 7.91 12.50
N SER A 62 -12.48 8.88 11.71
CA SER A 62 -13.55 9.80 12.11
C SER A 62 -14.60 10.00 11.03
N GLY A 63 -15.88 9.78 11.36
CA GLY A 63 -17.00 9.87 10.41
C GLY A 63 -17.34 8.51 9.78
N GLU A 64 -18.23 8.53 8.79
CA GLU A 64 -18.70 7.31 8.12
C GLU A 64 -18.38 7.37 6.62
N LEU A 65 -18.02 6.22 6.07
CA LEU A 65 -17.91 6.05 4.63
C LEU A 65 -19.31 5.85 4.04
N SER A 66 -19.66 6.61 3.01
CA SER A 66 -20.93 6.43 2.29
C SER A 66 -20.74 6.46 0.78
N LEU A 67 -21.72 5.90 0.07
CA LEU A 67 -21.73 5.81 -1.39
C LEU A 67 -22.97 6.51 -1.93
N GLU A 68 -22.77 7.43 -2.87
CA GLU A 68 -23.85 8.14 -3.55
C GLU A 68 -23.81 7.81 -5.04
N THR A 69 -24.96 7.43 -5.60
CA THR A 69 -25.09 7.16 -7.04
C THR A 69 -25.95 8.24 -7.67
N ASP A 70 -25.41 8.94 -8.68
CA ASP A 70 -26.18 9.84 -9.52
C ASP A 70 -27.03 9.01 -10.48
N PRO A 71 -28.38 9.05 -10.37
CA PRO A 71 -29.26 8.23 -11.20
C PRO A 71 -29.28 8.65 -12.68
N SER A 72 -28.87 9.88 -13.00
CA SER A 72 -28.86 10.39 -14.37
C SER A 72 -27.64 9.94 -15.17
N THR A 73 -26.50 9.76 -14.50
CA THR A 73 -25.22 9.41 -15.14
C THR A 73 -24.72 8.01 -14.77
N GLY A 74 -25.21 7.44 -13.67
CA GLY A 74 -24.68 6.21 -13.07
C GLY A 74 -23.31 6.40 -12.39
N LEU A 75 -22.87 7.65 -12.18
CA LEU A 75 -21.64 7.96 -11.46
C LEU A 75 -21.82 7.63 -9.97
N VAL A 76 -20.90 6.82 -9.44
CA VAL A 76 -20.83 6.54 -8.01
C VAL A 76 -19.71 7.37 -7.39
N THR A 77 -20.05 8.17 -6.39
CA THR A 77 -19.11 8.95 -5.58
C THR A 77 -19.02 8.34 -4.19
N ILE A 78 -17.81 8.10 -3.70
CA ILE A 78 -17.60 7.71 -2.30
C ILE A 78 -17.37 8.98 -1.50
N ARG A 79 -18.10 9.15 -0.40
CA ARG A 79 -17.75 10.10 0.64
C ARG A 79 -16.88 9.38 1.67
N PRO A 80 -15.56 9.64 1.71
CA PRO A 80 -14.69 8.99 2.66
C PRO A 80 -14.82 9.62 4.04
N HIS A 81 -14.44 8.86 5.06
CA HIS A 81 -14.26 9.37 6.41
C HIS A 81 -12.84 9.97 6.57
N GLY A 82 -12.60 10.67 7.69
CA GLY A 82 -11.28 11.19 8.05
C GLY A 82 -10.35 10.10 8.57
N ASN A 83 -9.04 10.32 8.41
CA ASN A 83 -7.96 9.42 8.79
C ASN A 83 -7.97 8.05 8.08
N LEU A 84 -8.44 8.02 6.83
CA LEU A 84 -8.26 6.87 5.96
C LEU A 84 -6.77 6.69 5.66
N CYS A 85 -6.27 5.45 5.77
CA CYS A 85 -4.87 5.11 5.58
C CYS A 85 -4.64 4.46 4.21
N LEU A 86 -3.69 4.98 3.44
CA LEU A 86 -3.20 4.42 2.19
C LEU A 86 -1.78 3.93 2.39
N ILE A 87 -1.50 2.69 1.97
CA ILE A 87 -0.14 2.17 1.84
C ILE A 87 0.14 1.81 0.38
N ARG A 88 1.32 2.20 -0.10
CA ARG A 88 1.97 1.59 -1.27
C ARG A 88 3.28 0.96 -0.80
N SER A 89 3.41 -0.36 -0.93
CA SER A 89 4.61 -1.11 -0.59
C SER A 89 5.17 -1.78 -1.83
N GLY A 90 6.38 -1.37 -2.22
CA GLY A 90 7.01 -1.76 -3.48
C GLY A 90 8.19 -2.71 -3.32
N GLN A 91 8.41 -3.48 -4.38
CA GLN A 91 9.49 -4.44 -4.54
C GLN A 91 10.11 -4.22 -5.92
N ASP A 92 11.43 -4.03 -5.96
CA ASP A 92 12.19 -3.87 -7.21
C ASP A 92 13.38 -4.84 -7.16
N TRP A 93 13.32 -5.85 -8.02
CA TRP A 93 14.35 -6.89 -8.15
C TRP A 93 15.08 -6.80 -9.49
N THR A 94 14.99 -5.65 -10.17
CA THR A 94 15.59 -5.41 -11.49
C THR A 94 17.09 -5.71 -11.52
N GLU A 95 17.80 -5.38 -10.44
CA GLU A 95 19.25 -5.55 -10.36
C GLU A 95 19.67 -6.85 -9.65
N THR A 96 18.71 -7.70 -9.27
CA THR A 96 19.00 -9.02 -8.70
C THR A 96 19.33 -10.02 -9.80
N ASP A 97 20.26 -10.94 -9.52
CA ASP A 97 20.60 -12.05 -10.40
C ASP A 97 20.79 -13.35 -9.60
N GLY A 98 21.10 -14.45 -10.30
CA GLY A 98 21.56 -15.69 -9.70
C GLY A 98 20.68 -16.19 -8.55
N ASP A 99 21.30 -16.43 -7.41
CA ASP A 99 20.66 -17.02 -6.23
C ASP A 99 19.75 -16.03 -5.51
N GLU A 100 20.10 -14.74 -5.54
CA GLU A 100 19.31 -13.68 -4.94
C GLU A 100 17.95 -13.53 -5.63
N ARG A 101 17.95 -13.50 -6.97
CA ARG A 101 16.73 -13.40 -7.77
C ARG A 101 15.82 -14.60 -7.53
N ARG A 102 16.39 -15.82 -7.50
CA ARG A 102 15.62 -17.03 -7.20
C ARG A 102 15.05 -16.98 -5.79
N MET A 103 15.83 -16.57 -4.80
CA MET A 103 15.34 -16.44 -3.43
C MET A 103 14.16 -15.48 -3.34
N TYR A 104 14.20 -14.33 -3.99
CA TYR A 104 13.04 -13.44 -4.01
C TYR A 104 11.83 -14.08 -4.70
N LEU A 105 11.99 -14.55 -5.95
CA LEU A 105 10.87 -15.04 -6.77
C LEU A 105 10.28 -16.37 -6.29
N GLU A 106 11.07 -17.21 -5.62
CA GLU A 106 10.65 -18.56 -5.21
C GLU A 106 10.31 -18.64 -3.71
N ASP A 107 10.99 -17.88 -2.84
CA ASP A 107 10.76 -17.94 -1.39
C ASP A 107 9.92 -16.76 -0.84
N VAL A 108 10.02 -15.56 -1.43
CA VAL A 108 9.43 -14.33 -0.86
C VAL A 108 8.16 -13.91 -1.60
N GLU A 109 8.24 -13.74 -2.92
CA GLU A 109 7.15 -13.23 -3.77
C GLU A 109 5.86 -14.08 -3.69
N PRO A 110 5.91 -15.43 -3.62
CA PRO A 110 4.70 -16.23 -3.46
C PRO A 110 3.97 -15.98 -2.13
N LEU A 111 4.71 -15.72 -1.05
CA LEU A 111 4.12 -15.38 0.26
C LEU A 111 3.51 -13.98 0.24
N LEU A 112 4.18 -13.04 -0.45
CA LEU A 112 3.64 -11.70 -0.69
C LEU A 112 2.34 -11.78 -1.48
N HIS A 113 2.32 -12.54 -2.58
CA HIS A 113 1.15 -12.75 -3.41
C HIS A 113 -0.02 -13.31 -2.59
N ALA A 114 0.21 -14.35 -1.78
CA ALA A 114 -0.82 -14.91 -0.91
C ALA A 114 -1.37 -13.90 0.11
N GLY A 115 -0.50 -13.04 0.68
CA GLY A 115 -0.94 -11.97 1.56
C GLY A 115 -1.78 -10.92 0.85
N MET A 116 -1.42 -10.57 -0.39
CA MET A 116 -2.18 -9.62 -1.21
C MET A 116 -3.53 -10.19 -1.67
N ASP A 117 -3.59 -11.49 -1.98
CA ASP A 117 -4.83 -12.21 -2.30
C ASP A 117 -5.78 -12.17 -1.12
N PHE A 118 -5.30 -12.47 0.09
CA PHE A 118 -6.10 -12.36 1.31
C PHE A 118 -6.68 -10.95 1.50
N LEU A 119 -5.86 -9.90 1.37
CA LEU A 119 -6.35 -8.52 1.49
C LEU A 119 -7.39 -8.17 0.41
N ARG A 120 -7.22 -8.70 -0.81
CA ARG A 120 -8.18 -8.50 -1.91
C ARG A 120 -9.51 -9.18 -1.61
N ASP A 121 -9.49 -10.42 -1.13
CA ASP A 121 -10.68 -11.25 -1.04
C ASP A 121 -11.38 -11.11 0.32
N ASP A 122 -10.63 -11.16 1.41
CA ASP A 122 -11.13 -11.22 2.79
C ASP A 122 -10.80 -9.94 3.61
N GLY A 123 -9.99 -9.04 3.06
CA GLY A 123 -9.49 -7.85 3.77
C GLY A 123 -10.57 -6.89 4.32
N LEU A 124 -11.81 -6.93 3.81
CA LEU A 124 -12.88 -6.07 4.31
C LEU A 124 -13.16 -6.30 5.80
N GLU A 125 -13.10 -7.55 6.27
CA GLU A 125 -13.40 -7.90 7.66
C GLU A 125 -12.39 -7.32 8.66
N ILE A 126 -11.18 -7.01 8.18
CA ILE A 126 -10.10 -6.42 8.97
C ILE A 126 -9.83 -4.96 8.62
N GLY A 127 -10.78 -4.30 7.94
CA GLY A 127 -10.69 -2.87 7.62
C GLY A 127 -9.87 -2.51 6.37
N CYS A 128 -9.42 -3.48 5.57
CA CYS A 128 -8.83 -3.22 4.25
C CYS A 128 -9.95 -3.06 3.20
N TYR A 129 -10.32 -1.81 2.91
CA TYR A 129 -11.38 -1.47 1.98
C TYR A 129 -11.08 -1.86 0.54
N ALA A 130 -9.81 -1.75 0.12
CA ALA A 130 -9.39 -2.14 -1.21
C ALA A 130 -7.92 -2.53 -1.18
N ASN A 131 -7.56 -3.60 -1.90
CA ASN A 131 -6.17 -3.98 -2.13
C ASN A 131 -5.92 -4.27 -3.61
N ARG A 132 -4.74 -3.91 -4.09
CA ARG A 132 -4.25 -4.24 -5.43
C ARG A 132 -2.80 -4.67 -5.32
N TYR A 133 -2.46 -5.79 -5.93
CA TYR A 133 -1.08 -6.16 -6.21
C TYR A 133 -0.82 -5.95 -7.69
N LEU A 134 0.11 -5.06 -8.01
CA LEU A 134 0.29 -4.54 -9.37
C LEU A 134 1.73 -4.75 -9.82
N ARG A 135 1.90 -5.10 -11.09
CA ARG A 135 3.19 -5.10 -11.77
C ARG A 135 3.36 -3.80 -12.54
N VAL A 136 4.52 -3.17 -12.44
CA VAL A 136 4.85 -1.97 -13.20
C VAL A 136 5.14 -2.39 -14.64
N THR A 137 4.55 -1.67 -15.60
CA THR A 137 4.78 -1.90 -17.03
C THR A 137 5.51 -0.72 -17.67
N THR A 138 6.24 -0.99 -18.75
CA THR A 138 6.71 0.04 -19.67
C THR A 138 5.53 0.69 -20.42
N ASP A 139 5.80 1.76 -21.17
CA ASP A 139 4.80 2.42 -22.02
C ASP A 139 4.20 1.48 -23.08
N ASP A 140 4.97 0.47 -23.52
CA ASP A 140 4.53 -0.57 -24.45
C ASP A 140 3.73 -1.71 -23.78
N GLY A 141 3.50 -1.62 -22.46
CA GLY A 141 2.75 -2.61 -21.69
C GLY A 141 3.57 -3.85 -21.32
N VAL A 142 4.90 -3.81 -21.42
CA VAL A 142 5.77 -4.92 -21.02
C VAL A 142 5.98 -4.88 -19.52
N GLU A 143 5.75 -5.99 -18.84
CA GLU A 143 6.01 -6.11 -17.40
C GLU A 143 7.50 -5.91 -17.08
N THR A 144 7.77 -5.13 -16.06
CA THR A 144 9.11 -4.89 -15.52
C THR A 144 9.34 -5.74 -14.28
N ASP A 145 10.57 -5.80 -13.78
CA ASP A 145 10.93 -6.47 -12.52
C ASP A 145 10.62 -5.61 -11.28
N LYS A 146 9.45 -4.96 -11.29
CA LYS A 146 8.94 -4.13 -10.21
C LYS A 146 7.47 -4.38 -9.96
N SER A 147 7.10 -4.55 -8.70
CA SER A 147 5.71 -4.65 -8.25
C SER A 147 5.46 -3.75 -7.04
N PHE A 148 4.19 -3.52 -6.76
CA PHE A 148 3.78 -2.95 -5.48
C PHE A 148 2.39 -3.42 -5.07
N GLY A 149 2.22 -3.63 -3.76
CA GLY A 149 0.93 -3.69 -3.11
C GLY A 149 0.42 -2.28 -2.84
N MET A 150 -0.84 -2.00 -3.13
CA MET A 150 -1.50 -0.74 -2.81
C MET A 150 -2.85 -1.02 -2.15
N SER A 151 -3.00 -0.58 -0.90
CA SER A 151 -4.23 -0.79 -0.14
C SER A 151 -4.72 0.44 0.59
N TRP A 152 -6.06 0.54 0.64
CA TRP A 152 -6.80 1.54 1.39
C TRP A 152 -7.42 0.87 2.61
N TRP A 153 -7.16 1.47 3.77
CA TRP A 153 -7.50 0.94 5.07
C TRP A 153 -8.36 1.94 5.82
N ARG A 154 -9.33 1.40 6.58
CA ARG A 154 -10.17 2.17 7.50
C ARG A 154 -9.33 3.01 8.46
N SER A 155 -8.20 2.51 8.93
CA SER A 155 -7.32 3.28 9.82
C SER A 155 -5.87 2.84 9.69
N LEU A 156 -4.95 3.65 10.23
CA LEU A 156 -3.56 3.24 10.40
C LEU A 156 -3.46 2.05 11.38
N GLU A 157 -4.28 2.02 12.43
CA GLU A 157 -4.31 0.95 13.43
C GLU A 157 -4.71 -0.40 12.82
N ASP A 158 -5.67 -0.42 11.89
CA ASP A 158 -6.06 -1.66 11.19
C ASP A 158 -4.91 -2.23 10.34
N LEU A 159 -4.19 -1.35 9.63
CA LEU A 159 -2.99 -1.73 8.88
C LEU A 159 -1.89 -2.25 9.82
N GLU A 160 -1.62 -1.55 10.92
CA GLU A 160 -0.64 -1.94 11.93
C GLU A 160 -0.99 -3.32 12.50
N THR A 161 -2.23 -3.52 12.92
CA THR A 161 -2.75 -4.79 13.47
C THR A 161 -2.56 -5.95 12.49
N TRP A 162 -2.90 -5.76 11.21
CA TRP A 162 -2.67 -6.78 10.19
C TRP A 162 -1.18 -7.08 10.04
N SER A 163 -0.35 -6.04 9.99
CA SER A 163 1.09 -6.19 9.78
C SER A 163 1.78 -6.91 10.95
N GLU A 164 1.41 -6.63 12.20
CA GLU A 164 2.10 -7.20 13.35
C GLU A 164 1.60 -8.62 13.71
N SER A 165 0.35 -8.95 13.40
CA SER A 165 -0.30 -10.14 13.94
C SER A 165 -0.86 -11.12 12.91
N HIS A 166 -1.20 -10.67 11.69
CA HIS A 166 -1.86 -11.55 10.74
C HIS A 166 -0.87 -12.57 10.16
N PRO A 167 -1.21 -13.88 10.10
CA PRO A 167 -0.29 -14.92 9.64
C PRO A 167 0.30 -14.67 8.24
N THR A 168 -0.48 -14.04 7.35
CA THR A 168 0.01 -13.73 6.00
C THR A 168 1.14 -12.71 6.01
N HIS A 169 1.03 -11.60 6.75
CA HIS A 169 2.11 -10.62 6.84
C HIS A 169 3.29 -11.15 7.67
N VAL A 170 3.03 -11.87 8.77
CA VAL A 170 4.10 -12.49 9.57
C VAL A 170 4.93 -13.48 8.73
N ALA A 171 4.31 -14.22 7.81
CA ALA A 171 5.03 -15.09 6.87
C ALA A 171 5.94 -14.29 5.93
N ILE A 172 5.43 -13.20 5.34
CA ILE A 172 6.20 -12.28 4.48
C ILE A 172 7.39 -11.70 5.26
N PHE A 173 7.16 -11.20 6.47
CA PHE A 173 8.18 -10.61 7.32
C PHE A 173 9.29 -11.61 7.67
N ARG A 174 8.92 -12.86 8.03
CA ARG A 174 9.91 -13.93 8.29
C ARG A 174 10.74 -14.27 7.05
N ALA A 175 10.11 -14.31 5.87
CA ALA A 175 10.83 -14.55 4.62
C ALA A 175 11.79 -13.41 4.28
N ALA A 176 11.37 -12.16 4.50
CA ALA A 176 12.23 -10.99 4.34
C ALA A 176 13.41 -11.00 5.33
N LEU A 177 13.21 -11.36 6.60
CA LEU A 177 14.29 -11.53 7.56
C LEU A 177 15.28 -12.63 7.14
N LYS A 178 14.77 -13.78 6.66
CA LYS A 178 15.62 -14.85 6.11
C LYS A 178 16.44 -14.32 4.92
N TYR A 179 15.81 -13.62 3.98
CA TYR A 179 16.48 -13.00 2.83
C TYR A 179 17.61 -12.05 3.27
N LEU A 180 17.32 -11.10 4.17
CA LEU A 180 18.31 -10.16 4.68
C LEU A 180 19.46 -10.87 5.41
N SER A 181 19.17 -11.93 6.17
CA SER A 181 20.21 -12.72 6.86
C SER A 181 21.12 -13.49 5.90
N THR A 182 20.62 -13.89 4.72
CA THR A 182 21.38 -14.62 3.71
C THR A 182 22.19 -13.68 2.82
N MET A 183 21.61 -12.57 2.38
CA MET A 183 22.24 -11.65 1.43
C MET A 183 23.11 -10.59 2.10
N GLY A 184 22.82 -10.23 3.35
CA GLY A 184 23.60 -9.26 4.12
C GLY A 184 23.69 -7.90 3.42
N LEU A 185 24.90 -7.33 3.39
CA LEU A 185 25.18 -6.02 2.79
C LEU A 185 25.16 -6.04 1.25
N ASP A 186 25.19 -7.22 0.63
CA ASP A 186 25.21 -7.39 -0.83
C ASP A 186 23.79 -7.47 -1.44
N ALA A 187 22.75 -7.30 -0.62
CA ALA A 187 21.36 -7.30 -1.07
C ALA A 187 21.10 -6.17 -2.09
N ARG A 188 20.69 -6.55 -3.31
CA ARG A 188 20.28 -5.65 -4.39
C ARG A 188 18.77 -5.57 -4.56
N LEU A 189 17.99 -6.46 -3.92
CA LEU A 189 16.54 -6.30 -3.83
C LEU A 189 16.23 -4.97 -3.12
N ARG A 190 15.43 -4.14 -3.77
CA ARG A 190 15.01 -2.85 -3.22
C ARG A 190 13.57 -2.96 -2.74
N LEU A 191 13.37 -2.65 -1.47
CA LEU A 191 12.07 -2.66 -0.81
C LEU A 191 11.77 -1.27 -0.29
N TYR A 192 10.51 -0.87 -0.40
CA TYR A 192 10.04 0.36 0.21
C TYR A 192 8.57 0.26 0.59
N HIS A 193 8.14 1.18 1.45
CA HIS A 193 6.73 1.52 1.54
C HIS A 193 6.56 3.01 1.79
N GLU A 194 5.44 3.53 1.32
CA GLU A 194 4.92 4.85 1.65
C GLU A 194 3.54 4.70 2.26
N VAL A 195 3.34 5.31 3.42
CA VAL A 195 2.07 5.28 4.16
C VAL A 195 1.59 6.70 4.36
N THR A 196 0.30 6.90 4.13
CA THR A 196 -0.33 8.22 4.20
C THR A 196 -1.68 8.13 4.86
N VAL A 197 -1.93 9.01 5.83
CA VAL A 197 -3.22 9.18 6.49
C VAL A 197 -3.82 10.49 6.04
N THR A 198 -5.10 10.48 5.68
CA THR A 198 -5.74 11.57 4.93
C THR A 198 -7.02 12.04 5.60
N GLU A 199 -7.24 13.36 5.62
CA GLU A 199 -8.51 13.92 6.04
C GLU A 199 -9.59 13.66 4.98
N ALA A 200 -10.87 13.71 5.39
CA ALA A 200 -11.99 13.45 4.47
C ALA A 200 -12.00 14.39 3.26
N GLY A 201 -11.64 15.67 3.45
CA GLY A 201 -11.59 16.67 2.38
C GLY A 201 -10.40 16.54 1.42
N GLN A 202 -9.43 15.68 1.74
CA GLN A 202 -8.24 15.44 0.92
C GLN A 202 -8.39 14.21 0.01
N GLN A 203 -9.60 13.68 -0.12
CA GLN A 203 -9.88 12.42 -0.79
C GLN A 203 -11.07 12.60 -1.75
N ASP A 204 -10.91 12.14 -3.00
CA ASP A 204 -11.99 12.05 -3.98
C ASP A 204 -11.94 10.69 -4.66
N PHE A 205 -13.03 9.92 -4.56
CA PHE A 205 -13.17 8.62 -5.22
C PHE A 205 -14.43 8.60 -6.07
N ARG A 206 -14.26 8.41 -7.38
CA ARG A 206 -15.37 8.39 -8.34
C ARG A 206 -15.26 7.23 -9.30
N TYR A 207 -16.38 6.54 -9.50
CA TYR A 207 -16.47 5.34 -10.31
C TYR A 207 -17.61 5.46 -11.32
N LEU A 208 -17.33 5.20 -12.59
CA LEU A 208 -18.33 5.18 -13.66
C LEU A 208 -18.22 3.88 -14.45
N GLY A 209 -19.31 3.11 -14.51
CA GLY A 209 -19.35 1.85 -15.26
C GLY A 209 -18.36 0.80 -14.75
N CYS A 210 -18.05 0.81 -13.45
CA CYS A 210 -17.19 -0.16 -12.79
C CYS A 210 -18.01 -1.31 -12.18
N HIS A 211 -17.41 -2.49 -12.06
CA HIS A 211 -17.96 -3.59 -11.25
C HIS A 211 -18.05 -3.16 -9.78
N ASP A 212 -19.04 -3.66 -9.05
CA ASP A 212 -19.26 -3.35 -7.62
C ASP A 212 -18.10 -3.75 -6.69
N ARG A 213 -17.16 -4.60 -7.14
CA ARG A 213 -15.96 -5.00 -6.39
C ARG A 213 -14.75 -4.10 -6.67
N THR A 214 -14.88 -3.09 -7.55
CA THR A 214 -13.75 -2.23 -7.94
C THR A 214 -13.41 -1.22 -6.85
N GLY A 215 -12.20 -1.32 -6.29
CA GLY A 215 -11.69 -0.33 -5.33
C GLY A 215 -12.63 -0.20 -4.13
N MET A 216 -12.97 1.03 -3.78
CA MET A 216 -13.83 1.36 -2.64
C MET A 216 -15.30 0.99 -2.86
N LEU A 217 -15.73 0.56 -4.06
CA LEU A 217 -17.13 0.16 -4.29
C LEU A 217 -17.54 -1.08 -3.47
N ARG A 218 -16.56 -1.94 -3.13
CA ARG A 218 -16.82 -3.17 -2.37
C ARG A 218 -17.23 -2.93 -0.92
N THR A 219 -17.11 -1.69 -0.43
CA THR A 219 -17.51 -1.31 0.94
C THR A 219 -19.01 -1.03 1.07
N ARG A 220 -19.78 -1.17 -0.02
CA ARG A 220 -21.23 -1.01 0.00
C ARG A 220 -21.85 -2.01 1.00
N PRO A 221 -22.67 -1.54 1.97
CA PRO A 221 -23.42 -2.44 2.85
C PRO A 221 -24.31 -3.37 2.02
N SER A 222 -24.32 -4.65 2.36
CA SER A 222 -25.21 -5.67 1.78
C SER A 222 -26.67 -5.46 2.17
#